data_AF-X6BT53-F1
#
_entry.id   AF-X6BT53-F1
#
_cell.length_a   1.000
_cell.length_b   1.000
_cell.length_c   1.000
_cell.angle_alpha   90.00
_cell.angle_beta   90.00
_cell.angle_gamma   90.00
#
_symmetry.space_group_name_H-M   'P 1'
#
loop_
_entity.id
_entity.type
_entity.pdbx_description
1 polymer ?
#
loop_
_entity_poly.entity_id
_entity_poly.type
_entity_poly.pdbx_seq_one_letter_code
_entity_poly.pdbx_strand_id
1 'polypeptide(L)'
;MNLLFRSDEITFALLPQALAFIPIARARPGQGIKQDIRNSGLFVSLPRLAPFWYPSVMSRIQTGGIATTTTGLFMPVDFPLSEYESIHRRIAGKGGLDKAIYAEFAGAWNAVTHRFKALVTHDDLFTASISKHGTAPPAEERHNQERDLFGFFNSGFSMFEAFFYALHAAGALLDPVAFPMTTAKEQRNVTAPKTVARYRSAFQSDPIIASLDALEVHGAYLELREVRNVLAHRTAPGRVFHVSIGDTPAPDLWKVANIVLDKGTTATRRGRLCPLLTTGISAFDKFSASRF
;
A
#
# COMPACT_ATOMS: atom_id res chain seq x y z
N MET A 1 6.06 2.60 -48.49
CA MET A 1 7.36 3.20 -48.13
C MET A 1 7.50 3.07 -46.62
N ASN A 2 8.18 2.01 -46.20
CA ASN A 2 8.36 1.60 -44.80
C ASN A 2 9.37 2.50 -44.11
N LEU A 3 9.21 2.74 -42.81
CA LEU A 3 10.33 2.82 -41.86
C LEU A 3 9.80 2.50 -40.45
N LEU A 4 10.07 1.25 -40.05
CA LEU A 4 10.04 0.72 -38.70
C LEU A 4 11.21 1.33 -37.91
N PHE A 5 10.98 1.70 -36.65
CA PHE A 5 12.05 1.79 -35.66
C PHE A 5 11.72 0.88 -34.47
N ARG A 6 12.47 -0.24 -34.40
CA ARG A 6 12.70 -1.03 -33.19
C ARG A 6 13.84 -0.38 -32.42
N SER A 7 13.78 -0.42 -31.09
CA SER A 7 14.95 -0.25 -30.23
C SER A 7 14.85 -1.25 -29.09
N ASP A 8 15.43 -2.43 -29.31
CA ASP A 8 15.93 -3.32 -28.27
C ASP A 8 17.45 -3.11 -28.17
N GLU A 9 18.03 -3.55 -27.05
CA GLU A 9 19.47 -3.63 -26.71
C GLU A 9 20.04 -2.48 -25.87
N ILE A 10 20.04 -2.67 -24.55
CA ILE A 10 21.01 -2.05 -23.63
C ILE A 10 21.96 -3.16 -23.17
N THR A 11 23.18 -3.10 -23.69
CA THR A 11 24.33 -3.93 -23.34
C THR A 11 24.95 -3.42 -22.04
N PHE A 12 25.03 -4.25 -21.00
CA PHE A 12 25.77 -3.94 -19.77
C PHE A 12 27.26 -4.21 -19.96
N ALA A 13 28.08 -3.16 -19.90
CA ALA A 13 29.54 -3.26 -19.82
C ALA A 13 29.98 -3.49 -18.36
N LEU A 14 30.68 -4.60 -18.13
CA LEU A 14 31.49 -4.89 -16.95
C LEU A 14 32.85 -4.19 -17.07
N LEU A 15 33.43 -3.72 -15.94
CA LEU A 15 34.88 -3.66 -15.61
C LEU A 15 35.06 -3.05 -14.18
N PRO A 16 36.22 -3.21 -13.49
CA PRO A 16 36.28 -3.91 -12.20
C PRO A 16 37.07 -3.18 -11.06
N GLN A 17 37.27 -3.93 -9.97
CA GLN A 17 38.27 -3.78 -8.88
C GLN A 17 37.87 -2.84 -7.72
N ALA A 18 38.25 -3.03 -6.45
CA ALA A 18 39.22 -3.94 -5.81
C ALA A 18 38.88 -4.14 -4.31
N LEU A 19 39.50 -5.20 -3.77
CA LEU A 19 39.45 -5.74 -2.41
C LEU A 19 40.15 -4.87 -1.33
N ALA A 20 39.67 -5.00 -0.09
CA ALA A 20 40.48 -5.00 1.15
C ALA A 20 39.72 -5.83 2.22
N PHE A 21 40.05 -7.10 2.47
CA PHE A 21 40.99 -7.64 3.48
C PHE A 21 40.75 -7.19 4.93
N ILE A 22 40.47 -8.18 5.81
CA ILE A 22 40.93 -8.37 7.22
C ILE A 22 40.15 -9.57 7.85
N PRO A 23 40.75 -10.35 8.78
CA PRO A 23 40.96 -11.79 8.59
C PRO A 23 40.15 -12.75 9.47
N ILE A 24 40.12 -14.00 9.01
CA ILE A 24 39.57 -15.20 9.67
C ILE A 24 40.60 -15.74 10.69
N ALA A 25 40.21 -15.84 11.95
CA ALA A 25 40.99 -16.52 12.99
C ALA A 25 40.89 -18.05 12.84
N ARG A 26 42.07 -18.70 12.75
CA ARG A 26 42.24 -20.17 12.77
C ARG A 26 42.04 -20.71 14.19
N ALA A 27 41.19 -21.72 14.34
CA ALA A 27 41.17 -22.59 15.51
C ALA A 27 42.29 -23.66 15.42
N ARG A 28 42.97 -23.95 16.54
CA ARG A 28 43.83 -25.13 16.72
C ARG A 28 43.14 -26.14 17.65
N PRO A 29 43.36 -27.45 17.45
CA PRO A 29 42.74 -28.51 18.24
C PRO A 29 43.59 -28.94 19.45
N GLY A 30 42.91 -29.36 20.51
CA GLY A 30 43.37 -30.43 21.42
C GLY A 30 44.23 -30.02 22.62
N GLN A 31 43.58 -29.86 23.78
CA GLN A 31 44.11 -30.33 25.06
C GLN A 31 42.95 -30.42 26.06
N GLY A 32 42.68 -31.63 26.57
CA GLY A 32 41.64 -31.89 27.55
C GLY A 32 42.16 -31.74 28.97
N ILE A 33 41.32 -31.21 29.87
CA ILE A 33 41.41 -31.41 31.32
C ILE A 33 39.97 -31.52 31.88
N LYS A 34 39.78 -32.51 32.77
CA LYS A 34 38.55 -32.88 33.48
C LYS A 34 38.23 -31.92 34.66
N GLN A 35 36.97 -31.99 35.10
CA GLN A 35 36.39 -31.55 36.39
C GLN A 35 36.21 -30.01 36.54
N ASP A 36 35.13 -29.47 37.10
CA ASP A 36 34.21 -30.00 38.12
C ASP A 36 32.84 -29.30 38.01
N ILE A 37 31.77 -30.04 38.31
CA ILE A 37 30.40 -29.52 38.46
C ILE A 37 30.20 -29.12 39.91
N ARG A 38 29.85 -27.86 40.19
CA ARG A 38 28.95 -27.46 41.30
C ARG A 38 28.59 -25.96 41.26
N ASN A 39 27.28 -25.72 41.17
CA ASN A 39 26.49 -24.67 41.81
C ASN A 39 27.09 -23.25 41.93
N SER A 40 26.63 -22.35 41.07
CA SER A 40 26.23 -21.00 41.49
C SER A 40 24.97 -20.62 40.73
N GLY A 41 23.85 -20.61 41.47
CA GLY A 41 22.58 -20.10 40.99
C GLY A 41 22.68 -18.59 40.81
N LEU A 42 22.56 -18.14 39.56
CA LEU A 42 22.09 -16.81 39.23
C LEU A 42 20.99 -16.95 38.18
N PHE A 43 19.75 -17.06 38.66
CA PHE A 43 18.57 -16.76 37.86
C PHE A 43 18.56 -15.26 37.61
N VAL A 44 19.10 -14.83 36.46
CA VAL A 44 18.83 -13.48 35.94
C VAL A 44 17.43 -13.54 35.34
N SER A 45 16.46 -13.00 36.07
CA SER A 45 15.12 -12.76 35.54
C SER A 45 15.21 -11.82 34.35
N LEU A 46 14.95 -12.33 33.14
CA LEU A 46 14.73 -11.49 31.98
C LEU A 46 13.48 -10.63 32.24
N PRO A 47 13.52 -9.30 32.07
CA PRO A 47 12.32 -8.50 32.15
C PRO A 47 11.38 -8.90 31.02
N ARG A 48 10.14 -9.27 31.39
CA ARG A 48 9.02 -9.41 30.44
C ARG A 48 8.91 -8.10 29.66
N LEU A 49 9.27 -8.13 28.37
CA LEU A 49 8.94 -7.06 27.44
C LEU A 49 7.41 -6.96 27.40
N ALA A 50 6.88 -5.91 28.00
CA ALA A 50 5.48 -5.57 27.87
C ALA A 50 5.19 -5.21 26.40
N PRO A 51 4.04 -5.62 25.83
CA PRO A 51 3.64 -5.14 24.52
C PRO A 51 3.52 -3.61 24.55
N PHE A 52 4.19 -2.97 23.60
CA PHE A 52 4.20 -1.52 23.42
C PHE A 52 2.82 -1.10 22.88
N TRP A 53 1.82 -1.02 23.75
CA TRP A 53 0.52 -0.43 23.44
C TRP A 53 0.69 1.08 23.36
N TYR A 54 0.54 1.64 22.15
CA TYR A 54 0.48 3.09 21.96
C TYR A 54 -0.74 3.66 22.69
N PRO A 55 -0.57 4.66 23.58
CA PRO A 55 -1.70 5.39 24.14
C PRO A 55 -2.45 6.12 23.03
N SER A 56 -3.77 5.95 23.05
CA SER A 56 -4.79 6.46 22.15
C SER A 56 -4.54 7.88 21.61
N VAL A 57 -4.04 7.98 20.38
CA VAL A 57 -4.41 9.08 19.47
C VAL A 57 -5.72 8.69 18.78
N MET A 58 -6.78 8.53 19.58
CA MET A 58 -8.15 8.28 19.11
C MET A 58 -8.94 9.60 19.08
N SER A 59 -8.35 10.67 18.54
CA SER A 59 -8.92 12.01 18.64
C SER A 59 -8.89 12.75 17.30
N ARG A 60 -9.50 12.13 16.28
CA ARG A 60 -10.29 12.78 15.21
C ARG A 60 -10.93 11.79 14.23
N ILE A 61 -11.21 10.55 14.63
CA ILE A 61 -12.21 9.76 13.90
C ILE A 61 -13.53 10.50 14.13
N GLN A 62 -14.07 11.15 13.10
CA GLN A 62 -15.43 11.66 13.12
C GLN A 62 -16.34 10.50 13.56
N THR A 63 -16.87 10.60 14.77
CA THR A 63 -17.70 9.61 15.45
C THR A 63 -19.11 9.49 14.85
N GLY A 64 -19.28 9.84 13.57
CA GLY A 64 -20.53 9.70 12.82
C GLY A 64 -20.48 8.63 11.72
N GLY A 65 -19.40 7.85 11.61
CA GLY A 65 -19.28 6.82 10.59
C GLY A 65 -20.27 5.66 10.81
N ILE A 66 -20.84 5.13 9.74
CA ILE A 66 -21.58 3.86 9.75
C ILE A 66 -20.54 2.74 9.59
N ALA A 67 -20.69 1.64 10.35
CA ALA A 67 -19.82 0.48 10.21
C ALA A 67 -20.16 -0.29 8.92
N THR A 68 -19.14 -0.80 8.24
CA THR A 68 -19.33 -1.68 7.08
C THR A 68 -20.02 -2.98 7.50
N THR A 69 -20.90 -3.51 6.66
CA THR A 69 -21.54 -4.82 6.93
C THR A 69 -20.56 -5.97 6.73
N THR A 70 -19.56 -5.79 5.88
CA THR A 70 -18.58 -6.82 5.50
C THR A 70 -17.47 -7.02 6.52
N THR A 71 -16.94 -5.92 7.08
CA THR A 71 -15.76 -5.93 7.96
C THR A 71 -16.04 -5.37 9.37
N GLY A 72 -17.22 -4.78 9.61
CA GLY A 72 -17.55 -4.12 10.88
C GLY A 72 -16.74 -2.86 11.15
N LEU A 73 -16.02 -2.34 10.15
CA LEU A 73 -15.15 -1.19 10.31
C LEU A 73 -15.96 0.10 10.18
N PHE A 74 -15.82 0.99 11.16
CA PHE A 74 -16.21 2.39 11.01
C PHE A 74 -15.34 3.05 9.95
N MET A 75 -15.97 3.50 8.87
CA MET A 75 -15.31 4.19 7.77
C MET A 75 -15.43 5.71 7.94
N PRO A 76 -14.40 6.46 7.56
CA PRO A 76 -14.45 7.93 7.56
C PRO A 76 -15.39 8.43 6.46
N VAL A 77 -15.85 9.67 6.60
CA VAL A 77 -16.88 10.29 5.73
C VAL A 77 -16.47 10.38 4.26
N ASP A 78 -15.17 10.40 3.98
CA ASP A 78 -14.59 10.48 2.64
C ASP A 78 -14.45 9.10 1.96
N PHE A 79 -14.91 8.03 2.60
CA PHE A 79 -15.05 6.72 1.98
C PHE A 79 -16.44 6.56 1.35
N PRO A 80 -16.57 6.07 0.09
CA PRO A 80 -17.84 5.87 -0.60
C PRO A 80 -18.60 4.64 -0.07
N LEU A 81 -19.05 4.72 1.18
CA LEU A 81 -19.61 3.59 1.93
C LEU A 81 -20.91 3.07 1.30
N SER A 82 -21.79 3.96 0.83
CA SER A 82 -23.10 3.57 0.29
C SER A 82 -22.93 2.68 -0.96
N GLU A 83 -22.10 3.11 -1.90
CA GLU A 83 -21.76 2.37 -3.11
C GLU A 83 -21.01 1.09 -2.78
N TYR A 84 -20.06 1.15 -1.82
CA TYR A 84 -19.32 -0.02 -1.37
C TYR A 84 -20.25 -1.15 -0.89
N GLU A 85 -21.23 -0.80 -0.05
CA GLU A 85 -22.21 -1.73 0.51
C GLU A 85 -23.21 -2.23 -0.55
N SER A 86 -23.66 -1.34 -1.44
CA SER A 86 -24.57 -1.64 -2.54
C SER A 86 -23.98 -2.69 -3.49
N ILE A 87 -22.72 -2.53 -3.90
CA ILE A 87 -21.99 -3.49 -4.73
C ILE A 87 -21.91 -4.86 -4.04
N HIS A 88 -21.47 -4.89 -2.78
CA HIS A 88 -21.34 -6.14 -2.03
C HIS A 88 -22.68 -6.86 -1.94
N ARG A 89 -23.76 -6.14 -1.60
CA ARG A 89 -25.11 -6.71 -1.49
C ARG A 89 -25.61 -7.32 -2.80
N ARG A 90 -25.40 -6.65 -3.94
CA ARG A 90 -25.81 -7.17 -5.26
C ARG A 90 -25.04 -8.45 -5.62
N ILE A 91 -23.72 -8.42 -5.46
CA ILE A 91 -22.89 -9.57 -5.83
C ILE A 91 -23.16 -10.74 -4.87
N ALA A 92 -23.20 -10.51 -3.56
CA ALA A 92 -23.49 -11.54 -2.56
C ALA A 92 -24.91 -12.13 -2.69
N GLY A 93 -25.88 -11.32 -3.12
CA GLY A 93 -27.27 -11.73 -3.31
C GLY A 93 -27.51 -12.55 -4.59
N LYS A 94 -26.55 -12.60 -5.51
CA LYS A 94 -26.72 -13.33 -6.78
C LYS A 94 -26.60 -14.84 -6.55
N GLY A 95 -27.68 -15.56 -6.85
CA GLY A 95 -27.70 -17.02 -6.79
C GLY A 95 -26.82 -17.66 -7.85
N GLY A 96 -26.28 -18.85 -7.57
CA GLY A 96 -25.55 -19.66 -8.55
C GLY A 96 -24.12 -19.22 -8.85
N LEU A 97 -23.55 -18.29 -8.06
CA LEU A 97 -22.16 -17.88 -8.21
C LEU A 97 -21.18 -19.02 -7.86
N ASP A 98 -20.06 -19.04 -8.58
CA ASP A 98 -18.92 -19.87 -8.20
C ASP A 98 -18.39 -19.41 -6.83
N LYS A 99 -18.42 -20.32 -5.85
CA LYS A 99 -18.06 -20.00 -4.46
C LYS A 99 -16.59 -19.65 -4.28
N ALA A 100 -15.71 -20.25 -5.08
CA ALA A 100 -14.27 -19.98 -4.99
C ALA A 100 -13.96 -18.58 -5.54
N ILE A 101 -14.52 -18.24 -6.71
CA ILE A 101 -14.37 -16.89 -7.27
C ILE A 101 -15.04 -15.83 -6.38
N TYR A 102 -16.19 -16.14 -5.78
CA TYR A 102 -16.83 -15.24 -4.84
C TYR A 102 -15.98 -14.97 -3.60
N ALA A 103 -15.26 -15.98 -3.09
CA ALA A 103 -14.34 -15.80 -1.97
C ALA A 103 -13.18 -14.85 -2.33
N GLU A 104 -12.66 -14.92 -3.55
CA GLU A 104 -11.66 -13.98 -4.08
C GLU A 104 -12.20 -12.54 -4.12
N PHE A 105 -13.42 -12.36 -4.63
CA PHE A 105 -14.11 -11.06 -4.63
C PHE A 105 -14.28 -10.53 -3.21
N ALA A 106 -14.89 -11.30 -2.30
CA ALA A 106 -15.19 -10.87 -0.94
C ALA A 106 -13.92 -10.53 -0.16
N GLY A 107 -12.87 -11.34 -0.29
CA GLY A 107 -11.57 -11.08 0.34
C GLY A 107 -10.94 -9.77 -0.15
N ALA A 108 -10.94 -9.54 -1.46
CA ALA A 108 -10.40 -8.31 -2.04
C ALA A 108 -11.26 -7.08 -1.70
N TRP A 109 -12.59 -7.22 -1.69
CA TRP A 109 -13.51 -6.15 -1.31
C TRP A 109 -13.34 -5.75 0.16
N ASN A 110 -13.12 -6.72 1.06
CA ASN A 110 -12.76 -6.44 2.45
C ASN A 110 -11.43 -5.69 2.54
N ALA A 111 -10.43 -6.13 1.76
CA ALA A 111 -9.11 -5.49 1.75
C ALA A 111 -9.16 -4.01 1.35
N VAL A 112 -10.10 -3.57 0.51
CA VAL A 112 -10.30 -2.14 0.19
C VAL A 112 -10.55 -1.32 1.46
N THR A 113 -11.47 -1.76 2.33
CA THR A 113 -11.82 -1.02 3.56
C THR A 113 -10.67 -1.01 4.56
N HIS A 114 -10.01 -2.15 4.79
CA HIS A 114 -8.87 -2.25 5.69
C HIS A 114 -7.72 -1.34 5.24
N ARG A 115 -7.40 -1.34 3.94
CA ARG A 115 -6.28 -0.56 3.40
C ARG A 115 -6.60 0.93 3.34
N PHE A 116 -7.84 1.31 3.05
CA PHE A 116 -8.28 2.71 3.17
C PHE A 116 -8.15 3.19 4.62
N LYS A 117 -8.63 2.41 5.59
CA LYS A 117 -8.54 2.78 7.02
C LYS A 117 -7.10 2.88 7.50
N ALA A 118 -6.21 2.02 7.02
CA ALA A 118 -4.78 2.11 7.29
C ALA A 118 -4.16 3.38 6.70
N LEU A 119 -4.49 3.74 5.44
CA LEU A 119 -4.09 5.01 4.82
C LEU A 119 -4.49 6.21 5.70
N VAL A 120 -5.75 6.26 6.16
CA VAL A 120 -6.24 7.33 7.03
C VAL A 120 -5.51 7.37 8.37
N THR A 121 -5.30 6.21 8.99
CA THR A 121 -4.55 6.12 10.26
C THR A 121 -3.15 6.69 10.12
N HIS A 122 -2.43 6.32 9.04
CA HIS A 122 -1.07 6.82 8.82
C HIS A 122 -1.01 8.31 8.44
N ASP A 123 -2.02 8.82 7.73
CA ASP A 123 -2.18 10.25 7.48
C ASP A 123 -2.31 11.04 8.79
N ASP A 124 -3.21 10.60 9.67
CA ASP A 124 -3.46 11.24 10.97
C ASP A 124 -2.21 11.18 11.86
N LEU A 125 -1.54 10.02 11.94
CA LEU A 125 -0.33 9.84 12.75
C LEU A 125 0.84 10.69 12.25
N PHE A 126 1.10 10.70 10.94
CA PHE A 126 2.16 11.51 10.36
C PHE A 126 1.89 13.00 10.58
N THR A 127 0.67 13.45 10.31
CA THR A 127 0.26 14.85 10.50
C THR A 127 0.41 15.28 11.96
N ALA A 128 0.01 14.43 12.91
CA ALA A 128 0.17 14.68 14.33
C ALA A 128 1.65 14.76 14.74
N SER A 129 2.48 13.85 14.25
CA SER A 129 3.93 13.86 14.51
C SER A 129 4.59 15.12 13.97
N ILE A 130 4.35 15.50 12.72
CA ILE A 130 4.90 16.73 12.13
C ILE A 130 4.44 17.97 12.90
N SER A 131 3.16 18.02 13.28
CA SER A 131 2.62 19.16 14.04
C SER A 131 3.27 19.32 15.42
N LYS A 132 3.65 18.19 16.06
CA LYS A 132 4.21 18.17 17.41
C LYS A 132 5.74 18.31 17.43
N HIS A 133 6.42 17.68 16.47
CA HIS A 133 7.87 17.47 16.50
C HIS A 133 8.59 18.11 15.31
N GLY A 134 7.86 18.70 14.36
CA GLY A 134 8.43 19.28 13.15
C GLY A 134 8.98 18.24 12.18
N THR A 135 9.68 18.73 11.16
CA THR A 135 10.24 17.95 10.04
C THR A 135 11.62 17.35 10.34
N ALA A 136 12.31 17.86 11.36
CA ALA A 136 13.66 17.44 11.73
C ALA A 136 13.77 16.92 13.19
N PRO A 137 12.93 15.96 13.62
CA PRO A 137 12.95 15.50 15.00
C PRO A 137 14.16 14.59 15.29
N PRO A 138 14.39 14.24 16.57
CA PRO A 138 15.34 13.21 16.97
C PRO A 138 15.09 11.86 16.28
N ALA A 139 16.09 10.98 16.28
CA ALA A 139 16.11 9.77 15.47
C ALA A 139 14.88 8.85 15.65
N GLU A 140 14.45 8.60 16.90
CA GLU A 140 13.29 7.74 17.18
C GLU A 140 11.99 8.31 16.61
N GLU A 141 11.76 9.60 16.80
CA GLU A 141 10.55 10.22 16.26
C GLU A 141 10.60 10.37 14.74
N ARG A 142 11.81 10.54 14.19
CA ARG A 142 12.00 10.49 12.73
C ARG A 142 11.67 9.11 12.18
N HIS A 143 12.04 8.03 12.88
CA HIS A 143 11.65 6.67 12.51
C HIS A 143 10.13 6.51 12.50
N ASN A 144 9.42 7.03 13.51
CA ASN A 144 7.95 7.04 13.52
C ASN A 144 7.37 7.75 12.28
N GLN A 145 7.91 8.91 11.93
CA GLN A 145 7.49 9.63 10.73
C GLN A 145 7.76 8.84 9.44
N GLU A 146 8.92 8.19 9.29
CA GLU A 146 9.21 7.34 8.13
C GLU A 146 8.29 6.11 8.07
N ARG A 147 8.01 5.48 9.21
CA ARG A 147 7.05 4.37 9.32
C ARG A 147 5.67 4.82 8.83
N ASP A 148 5.21 5.99 9.24
CA ASP A 148 3.89 6.49 8.88
C ASP A 148 3.82 6.93 7.41
N LEU A 149 4.88 7.52 6.85
CA LEU A 149 4.99 7.74 5.40
C LEU A 149 4.95 6.43 4.63
N PHE A 150 5.74 5.44 5.03
CA PHE A 150 5.73 4.10 4.42
C PHE A 150 4.33 3.49 4.46
N GLY A 151 3.71 3.50 5.63
CA GLY A 151 2.37 2.99 5.86
C GLY A 151 1.31 3.69 5.00
N PHE A 152 1.38 5.02 4.88
CA PHE A 152 0.47 5.81 4.06
C PHE A 152 0.57 5.42 2.57
N PHE A 153 1.76 5.50 1.98
CA PHE A 153 1.94 5.22 0.55
C PHE A 153 1.66 3.75 0.20
N ASN A 154 2.11 2.83 1.05
CA ASN A 154 1.88 1.41 0.83
C ASN A 154 0.41 1.03 0.95
N SER A 155 -0.28 1.51 2.00
CA SER A 155 -1.72 1.26 2.18
C SER A 155 -2.54 1.89 1.06
N GLY A 156 -2.20 3.12 0.65
CA GLY A 156 -2.88 3.82 -0.43
C GLY A 156 -2.77 3.10 -1.77
N PHE A 157 -1.58 2.66 -2.16
CA PHE A 157 -1.43 1.93 -3.42
C PHE A 157 -2.08 0.54 -3.35
N SER A 158 -1.87 -0.19 -2.25
CA SER A 158 -2.47 -1.52 -2.09
C SER A 158 -3.99 -1.48 -2.02
N MET A 159 -4.62 -0.39 -1.56
CA MET A 159 -6.06 -0.22 -1.65
C MET A 159 -6.57 -0.29 -3.10
N PHE A 160 -5.89 0.38 -4.04
CA PHE A 160 -6.22 0.28 -5.47
C PHE A 160 -5.93 -1.12 -6.02
N GLU A 161 -4.84 -1.76 -5.61
CA GLU A 161 -4.56 -3.16 -6.01
C GLU A 161 -5.71 -4.10 -5.58
N ALA A 162 -6.23 -3.93 -4.36
CA ALA A 162 -7.40 -4.69 -3.89
C ALA A 162 -8.66 -4.37 -4.71
N PHE A 163 -8.89 -3.10 -5.02
CA PHE A 163 -10.03 -2.67 -5.83
C PHE A 163 -9.99 -3.30 -7.24
N PHE A 164 -8.86 -3.26 -7.93
CA PHE A 164 -8.71 -3.88 -9.26
C PHE A 164 -8.78 -5.41 -9.20
N TYR A 165 -8.31 -6.02 -8.12
CA TYR A 165 -8.47 -7.46 -7.91
C TYR A 165 -9.94 -7.85 -7.72
N ALA A 166 -10.68 -7.08 -6.91
CA ALA A 166 -12.11 -7.29 -6.73
C ALA A 166 -12.90 -7.09 -8.05
N LEU A 167 -12.54 -6.07 -8.85
CA LEU A 167 -13.09 -5.91 -10.20
C LEU A 167 -12.83 -7.14 -11.07
N HIS A 168 -11.59 -7.65 -11.10
CA HIS A 168 -11.28 -8.84 -11.88
C HIS A 168 -12.09 -10.06 -11.41
N ALA A 169 -12.22 -10.25 -10.10
CA ALA A 169 -13.05 -11.32 -9.53
C ALA A 169 -14.52 -11.16 -9.90
N ALA A 170 -15.07 -9.95 -9.86
CA ALA A 170 -16.44 -9.67 -10.31
C ALA A 170 -16.61 -9.93 -11.82
N GLY A 171 -15.62 -9.58 -12.64
CA GLY A 171 -15.56 -9.99 -14.04
C GLY A 171 -15.58 -11.51 -14.20
N ALA A 172 -14.83 -12.24 -13.38
CA ALA A 172 -14.78 -13.71 -13.38
C ALA A 172 -16.09 -14.36 -12.94
N LEU A 173 -16.86 -13.72 -12.07
CA LEU A 173 -18.21 -14.15 -11.71
C LEU A 173 -19.22 -14.01 -12.87
N LEU A 174 -18.95 -13.11 -13.83
CA LEU A 174 -19.82 -12.89 -14.99
C LEU A 174 -19.34 -13.67 -16.23
N ASP A 175 -18.03 -13.71 -16.46
CA ASP A 175 -17.38 -14.37 -17.59
C ASP A 175 -16.01 -14.93 -17.13
N PRO A 176 -15.96 -16.16 -16.61
CA PRO A 176 -14.73 -16.77 -16.11
C PRO A 176 -13.71 -17.07 -17.22
N VAL A 177 -14.14 -17.10 -18.49
CA VAL A 177 -13.24 -17.30 -19.64
C VAL A 177 -12.51 -16.00 -19.95
N ALA A 178 -13.23 -14.88 -19.98
CA ALA A 178 -12.62 -13.57 -20.17
C ALA A 178 -11.82 -13.10 -18.94
N PHE A 179 -12.13 -13.60 -17.75
CA PHE A 179 -11.48 -13.26 -16.48
C PHE A 179 -11.05 -14.53 -15.72
N PRO A 180 -9.98 -15.22 -16.16
CA PRO A 180 -9.48 -16.40 -15.49
C PRO A 180 -8.93 -16.05 -14.10
N MET A 181 -9.31 -16.84 -13.10
CA MET A 181 -8.96 -16.64 -11.68
C MET A 181 -8.98 -17.96 -10.86
N THR A 182 -9.00 -19.12 -11.51
CA THR A 182 -9.19 -20.40 -10.82
C THR A 182 -7.87 -20.99 -10.30
N THR A 183 -6.74 -20.52 -10.81
CA THR A 183 -5.41 -20.97 -10.38
C THR A 183 -4.64 -19.89 -9.62
N ALA A 184 -3.77 -20.31 -8.70
CA ALA A 184 -2.88 -19.39 -7.98
C ALA A 184 -1.95 -18.59 -8.92
N LYS A 185 -1.68 -19.09 -10.13
CA LYS A 185 -0.92 -18.36 -11.15
C LYS A 185 -1.75 -17.25 -11.76
N GLU A 186 -3.02 -17.49 -12.07
CA GLU A 186 -3.93 -16.48 -12.61
C GLU A 186 -4.20 -15.38 -11.58
N GLN A 187 -4.48 -15.77 -10.34
CA GLN A 187 -4.66 -14.85 -9.20
C GLN A 187 -3.45 -13.91 -9.04
N ARG A 188 -2.23 -14.45 -9.01
CA ARG A 188 -0.99 -13.64 -8.93
C ARG A 188 -0.74 -12.74 -10.14
N ASN A 189 -1.37 -13.03 -11.27
CA ASN A 189 -1.20 -12.29 -12.51
C ASN A 189 -2.20 -11.14 -12.66
N VAL A 190 -3.14 -10.97 -11.74
CA VAL A 190 -4.11 -9.88 -11.74
C VAL A 190 -3.40 -8.57 -11.42
N THR A 191 -3.52 -7.61 -12.33
CA THR A 191 -2.95 -6.26 -12.18
C THR A 191 -3.94 -5.25 -12.76
N ALA A 192 -3.88 -4.00 -12.31
CA ALA A 192 -4.77 -2.95 -12.83
C ALA A 192 -4.80 -2.88 -14.37
N PRO A 193 -3.66 -2.79 -15.10
CA PRO A 193 -3.68 -2.70 -16.56
C PRO A 193 -4.34 -3.93 -17.22
N LYS A 194 -4.10 -5.14 -16.68
CA LYS A 194 -4.70 -6.37 -17.22
C LYS A 194 -6.19 -6.43 -16.94
N THR A 195 -6.63 -6.01 -15.75
CA THR A 195 -8.06 -5.93 -15.41
C THR A 195 -8.77 -4.96 -16.36
N VAL A 196 -8.24 -3.75 -16.57
CA VAL A 196 -8.82 -2.77 -17.50
C VAL A 196 -8.89 -3.33 -18.92
N ALA A 197 -7.81 -3.95 -19.41
CA ALA A 197 -7.79 -4.58 -20.73
C ALA A 197 -8.87 -5.66 -20.89
N ARG A 198 -9.12 -6.48 -19.86
CA ARG A 198 -10.18 -7.50 -19.89
C ARG A 198 -11.58 -6.88 -19.87
N TYR A 199 -11.82 -5.86 -19.06
CA TYR A 199 -13.09 -5.12 -19.07
C TYR A 199 -13.37 -4.51 -20.44
N ARG A 200 -12.34 -3.93 -21.08
CA ARG A 200 -12.45 -3.39 -22.45
C ARG A 200 -12.85 -4.46 -23.47
N SER A 201 -12.30 -5.66 -23.35
CA SER A 201 -12.60 -6.78 -24.26
C SER A 201 -13.99 -7.38 -24.03
N ALA A 202 -14.37 -7.59 -22.77
CA ALA A 202 -15.56 -8.36 -22.40
C ALA A 202 -16.85 -7.50 -22.32
N PHE A 203 -16.71 -6.22 -21.97
CA PHE A 203 -17.85 -5.31 -21.75
C PHE A 203 -17.74 -4.08 -22.64
N GLN A 204 -17.61 -4.32 -23.95
CA GLN A 204 -17.47 -3.26 -24.94
C GLN A 204 -18.59 -2.22 -24.80
N SER A 205 -18.23 -0.94 -24.87
CA SER A 205 -19.13 0.21 -24.70
C SER A 205 -19.70 0.44 -23.29
N ASP A 206 -19.31 -0.36 -22.30
CA ASP A 206 -19.74 -0.12 -20.92
C ASP A 206 -19.06 1.15 -20.36
N PRO A 207 -19.80 2.10 -19.77
CA PRO A 207 -19.25 3.34 -19.23
C PRO A 207 -18.17 3.13 -18.16
N ILE A 208 -18.11 1.96 -17.51
CA ILE A 208 -17.06 1.64 -16.54
C ILE A 208 -15.65 1.79 -17.14
N ILE A 209 -15.48 1.49 -18.43
CA ILE A 209 -14.18 1.51 -19.11
C ILE A 209 -13.55 2.91 -19.02
N ALA A 210 -14.33 3.97 -19.27
CA ALA A 210 -13.84 5.34 -19.23
C ALA A 210 -13.33 5.73 -17.84
N SER A 211 -14.01 5.27 -16.78
CA SER A 211 -13.59 5.53 -15.39
C SER A 211 -12.32 4.77 -15.02
N LEU A 212 -12.19 3.52 -15.48
CA LEU A 212 -10.98 2.72 -15.23
C LEU A 212 -9.77 3.25 -16.00
N ASP A 213 -9.96 3.66 -17.26
CA ASP A 213 -8.91 4.30 -18.07
C ASP A 213 -8.43 5.60 -17.43
N ALA A 214 -9.37 6.45 -16.99
CA ALA A 214 -9.04 7.69 -16.30
C ALA A 214 -8.27 7.45 -15.00
N LEU A 215 -8.59 6.38 -14.25
CA LEU A 215 -7.91 6.03 -13.02
C LEU A 215 -6.46 5.60 -13.26
N GLU A 216 -6.22 4.74 -14.27
CA GLU A 216 -4.89 4.19 -14.56
C GLU A 216 -3.86 5.27 -14.94
N VAL A 217 -4.32 6.33 -15.61
CA VAL A 217 -3.46 7.45 -16.03
C VAL A 217 -3.47 8.63 -15.06
N HIS A 218 -4.24 8.56 -13.97
CA HIS A 218 -4.37 9.68 -13.05
C HIS A 218 -3.06 9.94 -12.29
N GLY A 219 -2.58 11.19 -12.31
CA GLY A 219 -1.28 11.56 -11.73
C GLY A 219 -1.12 11.17 -10.25
N ALA A 220 -2.18 11.25 -9.44
CA ALA A 220 -2.13 10.83 -8.03
C ALA A 220 -1.95 9.31 -7.85
N TYR A 221 -2.52 8.50 -8.74
CA TYR A 221 -2.35 7.04 -8.72
C TYR A 221 -0.93 6.66 -9.17
N LEU A 222 -0.43 7.33 -10.22
CA LEU A 222 0.94 7.14 -10.70
C LEU A 222 1.96 7.56 -9.64
N GLU A 223 1.76 8.69 -8.97
CA GLU A 223 2.61 9.15 -7.86
C GLU A 223 2.69 8.10 -6.74
N LEU A 224 1.54 7.56 -6.30
CA LEU A 224 1.49 6.50 -5.30
C LEU A 224 2.30 5.27 -5.72
N ARG A 225 2.12 4.81 -6.96
CA ARG A 225 2.81 3.65 -7.50
C ARG A 225 4.32 3.83 -7.47
N GLU A 226 4.80 4.97 -7.99
CA GLU A 226 6.23 5.25 -8.05
C GLU A 226 6.85 5.36 -6.66
N VAL A 227 6.21 6.10 -5.75
CA VAL A 227 6.70 6.23 -4.37
C VAL A 227 6.70 4.88 -3.67
N ARG A 228 5.59 4.11 -3.71
CA ARG A 228 5.52 2.77 -3.09
C ARG A 228 6.58 1.83 -3.65
N ASN A 229 6.83 1.85 -4.96
CA ASN A 229 7.87 1.01 -5.57
C ASN A 229 9.28 1.36 -5.08
N VAL A 230 9.57 2.65 -4.88
CA VAL A 230 10.83 3.07 -4.26
C VAL A 230 10.93 2.57 -2.83
N LEU A 231 9.90 2.81 -2.02
CA LEU A 231 9.89 2.46 -0.59
C LEU A 231 9.95 0.96 -0.33
N ALA A 232 9.16 0.18 -1.07
CA ALA A 232 9.02 -1.26 -0.81
C ALA A 232 10.18 -2.09 -1.36
N HIS A 233 10.88 -1.60 -2.39
CA HIS A 233 11.82 -2.44 -3.15
C HIS A 233 13.20 -1.84 -3.34
N ARG A 234 13.37 -0.52 -3.20
CA ARG A 234 14.63 0.14 -3.57
C ARG A 234 15.39 0.69 -2.37
N THR A 235 14.73 1.49 -1.53
CA THR A 235 15.46 2.21 -0.48
C THR A 235 14.54 2.80 0.58
N ALA A 236 15.11 3.11 1.75
CA ALA A 236 14.55 4.04 2.72
C ALA A 236 15.05 5.47 2.37
N PRO A 237 14.19 6.37 1.84
CA PRO A 237 14.63 7.67 1.38
C PRO A 237 15.15 8.52 2.55
N GLY A 238 16.24 9.25 2.31
CA GLY A 238 16.70 10.27 3.24
C GLY A 238 15.83 11.54 3.18
N ARG A 239 16.16 12.51 4.03
CA ARG A 239 15.60 13.87 4.00
C ARG A 239 16.65 14.89 3.57
N VAL A 240 16.21 16.01 3.02
CA VAL A 240 17.01 17.22 2.79
C VAL A 240 16.49 18.28 3.76
N PHE A 241 17.37 18.75 4.64
CA PHE A 241 17.07 19.81 5.59
C PHE A 241 17.64 21.12 5.07
N HIS A 242 16.82 22.18 5.05
CA HIS A 242 17.27 23.50 4.65
C HIS A 242 17.39 24.41 5.87
N VAL A 243 18.54 25.07 6.00
CA VAL A 243 18.84 26.01 7.08
C VAL A 243 19.26 27.34 6.45
N SER A 244 18.69 28.44 6.90
CA SER A 244 19.02 29.80 6.47
C SER A 244 19.35 30.68 7.69
N ILE A 245 20.20 31.68 7.47
CA ILE A 245 20.49 32.73 8.46
C ILE A 245 19.98 34.05 7.86
N GLY A 246 19.01 34.69 8.53
CA GLY A 246 18.46 35.99 8.11
C GLY A 246 17.25 35.95 7.17
N ASP A 247 16.97 34.80 6.54
CA ASP A 247 15.83 34.60 5.65
C ASP A 247 14.96 33.41 6.08
N THR A 248 13.78 33.27 5.48
CA THR A 248 12.93 32.08 5.67
C THR A 248 13.56 30.87 4.96
N PRO A 249 13.81 29.75 5.64
CA PRO A 249 14.41 28.58 5.01
C PRO A 249 13.48 27.98 3.97
N ALA A 250 14.08 27.40 2.92
CA ALA A 250 13.33 26.56 1.98
C ALA A 250 12.68 25.38 2.73
N PRO A 251 11.57 24.81 2.22
CA PRO A 251 10.92 23.69 2.88
C PRO A 251 11.83 22.45 2.91
N ASP A 252 11.75 21.69 4.00
CA ASP A 252 12.41 20.39 4.08
C ASP A 252 11.78 19.40 3.10
N LEU A 253 12.61 18.54 2.52
CA LEU A 253 12.18 17.60 1.49
C LEU A 253 12.42 16.16 1.92
N TRP A 254 11.49 15.30 1.56
CA TRP A 254 11.71 13.87 1.47
C TRP A 254 12.33 13.56 0.11
N LYS A 255 13.46 12.83 0.09
CA LYS A 255 14.24 12.64 -1.14
C LYS A 255 13.49 11.87 -2.22
N VAL A 256 12.48 11.07 -1.85
CA VAL A 256 11.63 10.43 -2.86
C VAL A 256 10.73 11.48 -3.50
N ALA A 257 10.89 11.65 -4.81
CA ALA A 257 10.16 12.62 -5.64
C ALA A 257 10.23 14.08 -5.17
N ASN A 258 11.23 14.46 -4.36
CA ASN A 258 11.39 15.80 -3.78
C ASN A 258 10.12 16.31 -3.10
N ILE A 259 9.46 15.42 -2.36
CA ILE A 259 8.19 15.72 -1.70
C ILE A 259 8.45 16.65 -0.51
N VAL A 260 7.76 17.78 -0.47
CA VAL A 260 7.77 18.68 0.69
C VAL A 260 7.26 17.94 1.93
N LEU A 261 8.02 18.04 3.03
CA LEU A 261 7.65 17.54 4.35
C LEU A 261 6.99 18.66 5.15
N ASP A 262 5.69 18.50 5.40
CA ASP A 262 4.89 19.37 6.24
C ASP A 262 3.64 18.60 6.72
N LYS A 263 2.77 19.28 7.49
CA LYS A 263 1.51 18.69 7.97
C LYS A 263 0.53 18.33 6.84
N GLY A 264 0.77 18.83 5.63
CA GLY A 264 -0.04 18.60 4.44
C GLY A 264 0.50 17.50 3.52
N THR A 265 1.69 16.93 3.80
CA THR A 265 2.32 15.93 2.94
C THR A 265 1.39 14.75 2.65
N THR A 266 0.83 14.13 3.68
CA THR A 266 -0.12 13.00 3.53
C THR A 266 -1.54 13.50 3.28
N ALA A 267 -1.99 14.55 3.98
CA ALA A 267 -3.36 15.05 3.90
C ALA A 267 -3.75 15.51 2.48
N THR A 268 -2.86 16.24 1.79
CA THR A 268 -3.07 16.69 0.40
C THR A 268 -3.12 15.51 -0.57
N ARG A 269 -2.35 14.45 -0.30
CA ARG A 269 -2.39 13.22 -1.09
C ARG A 269 -3.70 12.48 -0.86
N ARG A 270 -4.11 12.28 0.39
CA ARG A 270 -5.42 11.70 0.72
C ARG A 270 -6.56 12.43 0.02
N GLY A 271 -6.57 13.77 0.09
CA GLY A 271 -7.57 14.60 -0.58
C GLY A 271 -7.65 14.41 -2.10
N ARG A 272 -6.56 13.98 -2.76
CA ARG A 272 -6.56 13.61 -4.19
C ARG A 272 -6.93 12.15 -4.44
N LEU A 273 -6.66 11.26 -3.49
CA LEU A 273 -6.90 9.82 -3.62
C LEU A 273 -8.34 9.41 -3.31
N CYS A 274 -8.98 10.04 -2.33
CA CYS A 274 -10.36 9.71 -1.95
C CYS A 274 -11.37 9.96 -3.10
N PRO A 275 -11.33 11.10 -3.83
CA PRO A 275 -12.18 11.30 -5.00
C PRO A 275 -11.89 10.31 -6.13
N LEU A 276 -10.63 9.88 -6.28
CA LEU A 276 -10.22 8.92 -7.29
C LEU A 276 -10.80 7.52 -7.00
N LEU A 277 -10.68 7.05 -5.75
CA LEU A 277 -11.32 5.80 -5.32
C LEU A 277 -12.85 5.89 -5.45
N THR A 278 -13.43 7.01 -5.04
CA THR A 278 -14.88 7.26 -5.16
C THR A 278 -15.33 7.13 -6.61
N THR A 279 -14.61 7.74 -7.55
CA THR A 279 -14.90 7.62 -8.99
C THR A 279 -14.90 6.15 -9.45
N GLY A 280 -13.88 5.38 -9.03
CA GLY A 280 -13.79 3.95 -9.35
C GLY A 280 -14.94 3.14 -8.74
N ILE A 281 -15.23 3.32 -7.46
CA ILE A 281 -16.30 2.59 -6.76
C ILE A 281 -17.68 2.97 -7.32
N SER A 282 -17.96 4.26 -7.56
CA SER A 282 -19.24 4.67 -8.16
C SER A 282 -19.42 4.16 -9.60
N ALA A 283 -18.34 4.06 -10.38
CA ALA A 283 -18.41 3.42 -11.70
C ALA A 283 -18.70 1.92 -11.59
N PHE A 284 -18.09 1.24 -10.63
CA PHE A 284 -18.35 -0.17 -10.37
C PHE A 284 -19.76 -0.43 -9.79
N ASP A 285 -20.29 0.50 -9.00
CA ASP A 285 -21.67 0.46 -8.51
C ASP A 285 -22.65 0.46 -9.69
N LYS A 286 -22.51 1.41 -10.61
CA LYS A 286 -23.32 1.46 -11.85
C LYS A 286 -23.19 0.20 -12.69
N PHE A 287 -21.95 -0.28 -12.89
CA PHE A 287 -21.70 -1.52 -13.63
C PHE A 287 -22.41 -2.71 -12.99
N SER A 288 -22.20 -2.92 -11.68
CA SER A 288 -22.77 -4.06 -10.97
C SER A 288 -24.30 -4.02 -10.94
N ALA A 289 -24.91 -2.82 -10.85
CA ALA A 289 -26.37 -2.66 -10.92
C ALA A 289 -26.99 -3.19 -12.22
N SER A 290 -26.24 -3.19 -13.32
CA SER A 290 -26.72 -3.67 -14.63
C SER A 290 -26.44 -5.16 -14.89
N ARG A 291 -25.63 -5.82 -14.05
CA ARG A 291 -25.09 -7.16 -14.31
C ARG A 291 -25.34 -8.19 -13.22
N PHE A 292 -25.55 -7.76 -11.97
CA PHE A 292 -25.80 -8.62 -10.81
C PHE A 292 -27.19 -8.35 -10.25
#